data_AF-A0A226DRF8-F1
#
_entry.id   AF-A0A226DRF8-F1
#
_cell.length_a   1.000
_cell.length_b   1.000
_cell.length_c   1.000
_cell.angle_alpha   90.00
_cell.angle_beta   90.00
_cell.angle_gamma   90.00
#
_symmetry.space_group_name_H-M   'P 1'
#
loop_
_entity.id
_entity.type
_entity.pdbx_description
1 polymer ?
#
loop_
_entity_poly.entity_id
_entity_poly.type
_entity_poly.pdbx_seq_one_letter_code
_entity_poly.pdbx_strand_id
1 'polypeptide(L)'
;MWTTSFRPFLIHHLRVCIFLSCTLCRWDVTSEQIVPRDSTKLGIFYQKCQLISGVVYAIGITLKISRGKDSTAEKCQGTPARLPSILDKVMVAFLRLLETTALLVPIIVVAIQLHNPCALPFLGSLSPYCVNSAWIPPPRLVHVVMLLTDFWMWLHFVYDGSFYIFYAFMTSIVIMLDYLEHFEK
;
A
#
# COMPACT_ATOMS: atom_id res chain seq x y z
N MET A 1 -8.65 -5.48 18.86
CA MET A 1 -7.61 -4.45 18.64
C MET A 1 -7.58 -3.92 17.21
N TRP A 2 -7.76 -4.79 16.20
CA TRP A 2 -7.84 -4.41 14.79
C TRP A 2 -8.91 -3.33 14.50
N THR A 3 -10.06 -3.39 15.16
CA THR A 3 -11.18 -2.47 14.91
C THR A 3 -11.02 -1.07 15.49
N THR A 4 -10.18 -0.87 16.51
CA THR A 4 -10.08 0.42 17.22
C THR A 4 -8.87 1.25 16.78
N SER A 5 -7.69 0.63 16.67
CA SER A 5 -6.45 1.34 16.34
C SER A 5 -6.21 1.48 14.84
N PHE A 6 -6.56 0.46 14.04
CA PHE A 6 -6.29 0.46 12.59
C PHE A 6 -7.38 1.10 11.75
N ARG A 7 -8.63 1.00 12.20
CA ARG A 7 -9.80 1.54 11.51
C ARG A 7 -9.61 2.99 11.02
N PRO A 8 -9.13 3.96 11.84
CA PRO A 8 -8.94 5.33 11.36
C PRO A 8 -7.91 5.45 10.24
N PHE A 9 -6.78 4.73 10.32
CA PHE A 9 -5.75 4.73 9.27
C PHE A 9 -6.26 4.09 7.99
N LEU A 10 -6.95 2.95 8.11
CA LEU A 10 -7.54 2.27 6.97
C LEU A 10 -8.58 3.14 6.26
N ILE A 11 -9.46 3.82 7.01
CA ILE A 11 -10.46 4.73 6.45
C ILE A 11 -9.77 5.94 5.78
N HIS A 12 -8.74 6.51 6.40
CA HIS A 12 -7.99 7.61 5.82
C HIS A 12 -7.33 7.18 4.49
N HIS A 13 -6.62 6.05 4.51
CA HIS A 13 -5.97 5.47 3.33
C HIS A 13 -6.98 5.20 2.22
N LEU A 14 -8.11 4.56 2.53
CA LEU A 14 -9.17 4.31 1.55
C LEU A 14 -9.76 5.60 0.98
N ARG A 15 -9.93 6.66 1.79
CA ARG A 15 -10.39 7.97 1.29
C ARG A 15 -9.39 8.57 0.30
N VAL A 16 -8.10 8.52 0.62
CA VAL A 16 -7.04 8.97 -0.29
C VAL A 16 -7.06 8.12 -1.56
N CYS A 17 -7.13 6.80 -1.45
CA CYS A 17 -7.19 5.92 -2.61
C CYS A 17 -8.45 6.09 -3.46
N ILE A 18 -9.60 6.44 -2.88
CA ILE A 18 -10.83 6.78 -3.60
C ILE A 18 -10.66 8.09 -4.35
N PHE A 19 -10.08 9.11 -3.70
CA PHE A 19 -9.76 10.39 -4.33
C PHE A 19 -8.80 10.21 -5.52
N LEU A 20 -7.78 9.38 -5.35
CA LEU A 20 -6.87 8.98 -6.43
C LEU A 20 -7.52 8.03 -7.44
N SER A 21 -8.62 7.38 -7.10
CA SER A 21 -9.21 6.28 -7.87
C SER A 21 -8.26 5.10 -8.09
N CYS A 22 -7.39 4.81 -7.12
CA CYS A 22 -6.50 3.65 -7.15
C CYS A 22 -7.02 2.42 -6.41
N THR A 23 -8.09 2.53 -5.61
CA THR A 23 -8.67 1.38 -4.92
C THR A 23 -10.01 0.94 -5.49
N LEU A 24 -10.28 -0.36 -5.36
CA LEU A 24 -11.47 -1.07 -5.82
C LEU A 24 -12.47 -1.29 -4.70
N CYS A 25 -12.10 -0.85 -3.50
CA CYS A 25 -12.86 -1.01 -2.28
C CYS A 25 -13.23 0.37 -1.78
N ARG A 26 -14.49 0.55 -1.39
CA ARG A 26 -14.90 1.75 -0.66
C ARG A 26 -15.36 1.36 0.74
N TRP A 27 -15.11 2.25 1.69
CA TRP A 27 -15.71 2.12 3.01
C TRP A 27 -17.18 2.53 2.92
N ASP A 28 -18.10 1.61 3.22
CA ASP A 28 -19.51 1.94 3.37
C ASP A 28 -19.80 2.26 4.84
N VAL A 29 -20.27 3.50 5.07
CA VAL A 29 -20.59 4.01 6.40
C VAL A 29 -21.81 3.29 6.99
N THR A 30 -22.72 2.82 6.14
CA THR A 30 -23.99 2.21 6.56
C THR A 30 -23.79 0.81 7.11
N SER A 31 -23.01 -0.01 6.40
CA SER A 31 -22.70 -1.38 6.80
C SER A 31 -21.49 -1.49 7.72
N GLU A 32 -20.72 -0.40 7.89
CA GLU A 32 -19.37 -0.42 8.48
C GLU A 32 -18.45 -1.48 7.86
N GLN A 33 -18.65 -1.77 6.56
CA GLN A 33 -17.90 -2.77 5.83
C GLN A 33 -17.22 -2.19 4.60
N ILE A 34 -16.21 -2.91 4.14
CA ILE A 34 -15.53 -2.62 2.89
C ILE A 34 -16.35 -3.28 1.78
N VAL A 35 -16.93 -2.46 0.90
CA VAL A 35 -17.70 -2.94 -0.25
C VAL A 35 -16.94 -2.73 -1.55
N PRO A 36 -17.06 -3.64 -2.53
CA PRO A 36 -16.46 -3.44 -3.85
C PRO A 36 -17.06 -2.20 -4.53
N ARG A 37 -16.23 -1.49 -5.28
CA ARG A 37 -16.60 -0.34 -6.11
C ARG A 37 -17.10 -0.84 -7.47
N ASP A 38 -18.17 -0.24 -7.98
CA ASP A 38 -18.60 -0.46 -9.36
C ASP A 38 -17.49 0.00 -10.31
N SER A 39 -16.90 -0.95 -11.05
CA SER A 39 -15.70 -0.73 -11.85
C SER A 39 -15.91 -1.17 -13.30
N THR A 40 -15.21 -0.50 -14.21
CA THR A 40 -15.21 -0.86 -15.63
C THR A 40 -14.50 -2.20 -15.86
N LYS A 41 -14.76 -2.87 -16.99
CA LYS A 41 -14.12 -4.16 -17.33
C LYS A 41 -12.58 -4.10 -17.27
N LEU A 42 -11.98 -2.96 -17.64
CA LEU A 42 -10.54 -2.75 -17.59
C LEU A 42 -10.03 -2.64 -16.15
N GLY A 43 -10.73 -1.92 -15.28
CA GLY A 43 -10.41 -1.84 -13.86
C GLY A 43 -10.50 -3.21 -13.18
N ILE A 44 -11.52 -4.00 -13.54
CA ILE A 44 -11.65 -5.39 -13.09
C ILE A 44 -10.47 -6.26 -13.57
N PHE A 45 -9.97 -6.05 -14.78
CA PHE A 45 -8.83 -6.81 -15.29
C PHE A 45 -7.54 -6.48 -14.52
N TYR A 46 -7.23 -5.20 -14.35
CA TYR A 46 -6.08 -4.75 -13.55
C TYR A 46 -6.14 -5.31 -12.11
N GLN A 47 -7.34 -5.24 -11.50
CA GLN A 47 -7.62 -5.82 -10.20
C GLN A 47 -7.32 -7.32 -10.15
N LYS A 48 -7.74 -8.09 -11.17
CA LYS A 48 -7.48 -9.52 -11.22
C LYS A 48 -5.98 -9.82 -11.24
N CYS A 49 -5.19 -9.05 -11.98
CA CYS A 49 -3.73 -9.21 -12.00
C CYS A 49 -3.11 -8.93 -10.62
N GLN A 50 -3.53 -7.86 -9.95
CA GLN A 50 -3.05 -7.50 -8.62
C GLN A 50 -3.44 -8.54 -7.56
N LEU A 51 -4.68 -9.04 -7.63
CA LEU A 51 -5.17 -10.11 -6.75
C LEU A 51 -4.39 -11.41 -6.97
N ILE A 52 -4.15 -11.81 -8.23
CA ILE A 52 -3.36 -13.00 -8.56
C ILE A 52 -1.95 -12.89 -7.96
N SER A 53 -1.31 -11.73 -8.07
CA SER A 53 0.00 -11.48 -7.47
C SER A 53 -0.03 -11.65 -5.95
N GLY A 54 -1.03 -11.07 -5.26
CA GLY A 54 -1.21 -11.24 -3.81
C GLY A 54 -1.48 -12.69 -3.40
N VAL A 55 -2.28 -13.43 -4.16
CA VAL A 55 -2.57 -14.85 -3.90
C VAL A 55 -1.32 -15.71 -4.06
N VAL A 56 -0.54 -15.52 -5.14
CA VAL A 56 0.73 -16.24 -5.36
C VAL A 56 1.66 -16.02 -4.17
N TYR A 57 1.76 -14.78 -3.67
CA TYR A 57 2.57 -14.46 -2.51
C TYR A 57 2.05 -15.13 -1.22
N ALA A 58 0.75 -15.04 -0.94
CA ALA A 58 0.12 -15.67 0.22
C ALA A 58 0.28 -17.20 0.23
N ILE A 59 0.18 -17.84 -0.94
CA ILE A 59 0.46 -19.26 -1.12
C ILE A 59 1.93 -19.55 -0.79
N GLY A 60 2.87 -18.72 -1.23
CA GLY A 60 4.28 -18.84 -0.88
C GLY A 60 4.53 -18.78 0.63
N ILE A 61 3.88 -17.86 1.34
CA ILE A 61 3.94 -17.76 2.80
C ILE A 61 3.27 -18.96 3.47
N THR A 62 2.09 -19.36 3.01
CA THR A 62 1.34 -20.50 3.56
C THR A 62 2.11 -21.80 3.40
N LEU A 63 2.70 -22.05 2.23
CA LEU A 63 3.58 -23.21 1.98
C LEU A 63 4.82 -23.20 2.88
N LYS A 64 5.37 -22.01 3.17
CA LYS A 64 6.49 -21.87 4.09
C LYS A 64 6.07 -22.20 5.53
N ILE A 65 4.86 -21.83 5.93
CA ILE A 65 4.32 -22.07 7.28
C ILE A 65 3.81 -23.50 7.45
N SER A 66 3.14 -24.07 6.45
CA SER A 66 2.58 -25.44 6.49
C SER A 66 3.63 -26.54 6.38
N ARG A 67 4.83 -26.20 5.90
CA ARG A 67 6.03 -27.05 6.06
C ARG A 67 6.63 -26.96 7.48
N GLY A 68 6.17 -26.02 8.31
CA GLY A 68 6.41 -25.98 9.75
C GLY A 68 5.60 -27.06 10.48
N LYS A 69 6.11 -27.55 11.61
CA LYS A 69 5.75 -28.86 12.17
C LYS A 69 4.68 -28.80 13.28
N ASP A 70 3.80 -27.79 13.30
CA ASP A 70 2.97 -27.47 14.47
C ASP A 70 1.45 -27.51 14.21
N SER A 71 0.68 -27.97 15.22
CA SER A 71 -0.72 -28.42 15.09
C SER A 71 -1.80 -27.31 15.21
N THR A 72 -2.97 -27.53 14.59
CA THR A 72 -3.88 -26.49 14.06
C THR A 72 -5.19 -26.24 14.84
N ALA A 73 -5.47 -26.90 15.98
CA ALA A 73 -6.87 -27.08 16.40
C ALA A 73 -7.45 -26.21 17.55
N GLU A 74 -6.69 -25.35 18.26
CA GLU A 74 -7.20 -24.74 19.52
C GLU A 74 -7.43 -23.20 19.52
N LYS A 75 -7.45 -22.56 18.35
CA LYS A 75 -7.27 -21.09 18.24
C LYS A 75 -8.51 -20.22 17.96
N CYS A 76 -9.72 -20.77 18.03
CA CYS A 76 -10.95 -20.02 17.69
C CYS A 76 -11.86 -19.68 18.89
N GLN A 77 -11.34 -19.57 20.11
CA GLN A 77 -12.16 -19.20 21.28
C GLN A 77 -11.88 -17.76 21.73
N GLY A 78 -12.93 -16.93 21.58
CA GLY A 78 -12.91 -15.49 21.85
C GLY A 78 -12.63 -15.16 23.31
N THR A 79 -11.55 -14.41 23.52
CA THR A 79 -11.17 -13.84 24.82
C THR A 79 -11.43 -12.34 24.86
N PRO A 80 -11.70 -11.77 26.06
CA PRO A 80 -12.03 -10.35 26.24
C PRO A 80 -10.86 -9.43 25.83
N ALA A 81 -11.19 -8.16 25.57
CA ALA A 81 -10.29 -7.16 25.01
C ALA A 81 -8.91 -7.10 25.71
N ARG A 82 -7.88 -7.61 25.02
CA ARG A 82 -6.48 -7.61 25.46
C ARG A 82 -5.92 -6.18 25.48
N LEU A 83 -5.16 -5.86 26.53
CA LEU A 83 -4.42 -4.61 26.65
C LEU A 83 -3.35 -4.54 25.53
N PRO A 84 -3.15 -3.39 24.87
CA PRO A 84 -2.23 -3.29 23.74
C PRO A 84 -0.81 -3.65 24.15
N SER A 85 -0.23 -4.62 23.46
CA SER A 85 1.13 -5.10 23.65
C SER A 85 2.16 -4.05 23.19
N ILE A 86 3.43 -4.25 23.53
CA ILE A 86 4.52 -3.41 23.02
C ILE A 86 4.59 -3.51 21.48
N LEU A 87 4.35 -4.72 20.93
CA LEU A 87 4.33 -4.96 19.48
C LEU A 87 3.28 -4.08 18.79
N ASP A 88 2.11 -3.92 19.41
CA ASP A 88 1.03 -3.09 18.89
C ASP A 88 1.41 -1.61 18.81
N LYS A 89 2.09 -1.10 19.84
CA LYS A 89 2.57 0.29 19.86
C LYS A 89 3.64 0.52 18.79
N VAL A 90 4.56 -0.43 18.63
CA VAL A 90 5.60 -0.39 17.59
C VAL A 90 4.98 -0.40 16.20
N MET A 91 3.97 -1.25 15.99
CA MET A 91 3.26 -1.35 14.72
C MET A 91 2.50 -0.06 14.37
N VAL A 92 1.82 0.57 15.33
CA VAL A 92 1.16 1.87 15.11
C VAL A 92 2.19 2.95 14.78
N ALA A 93 3.32 2.99 15.48
CA ALA A 93 4.40 3.95 15.19
C ALA A 93 4.96 3.73 13.77
N PHE A 94 5.15 2.47 13.37
CA PHE A 94 5.60 2.09 12.04
C PHE A 94 4.60 2.51 10.95
N LEU A 95 3.29 2.29 11.13
CA LEU A 95 2.27 2.73 10.18
C LEU A 95 2.26 4.26 10.01
N ARG A 96 2.43 5.02 11.09
CA ARG A 96 2.56 6.48 11.02
C ARG A 96 3.79 6.90 10.22
N LEU A 97 4.94 6.26 10.48
CA LEU A 97 6.16 6.51 9.73
C LEU A 97 5.93 6.24 8.24
N LEU A 98 5.31 5.13 7.90
CA LEU A 98 5.01 4.76 6.52
C LEU A 98 4.08 5.75 5.83
N GLU A 99 3.01 6.17 6.50
CA GLU A 99 2.09 7.19 6.01
C GLU A 99 2.81 8.51 5.72
N THR A 100 3.73 8.94 6.60
CA THR A 100 4.54 10.13 6.34
C THR A 100 5.50 9.95 5.17
N THR A 101 6.14 8.77 5.04
CA THR A 101 7.01 8.47 3.90
C THR A 101 6.24 8.41 2.59
N ALA A 102 4.97 7.99 2.63
CA ALA A 102 4.14 7.86 1.44
C ALA A 102 3.92 9.20 0.72
N LEU A 103 3.85 10.29 1.48
CA LEU A 103 3.78 11.67 0.96
C LEU A 103 5.16 12.23 0.60
N LEU A 104 6.18 11.86 1.37
CA LEU A 104 7.54 12.37 1.16
C LEU A 104 8.17 11.85 -0.13
N VAL A 105 7.93 10.59 -0.50
CA VAL A 105 8.52 9.95 -1.68
C VAL A 105 8.18 10.70 -2.98
N PRO A 106 6.91 11.02 -3.31
CA PRO A 106 6.58 11.81 -4.49
C PRO A 106 7.24 13.20 -4.52
N ILE A 107 7.41 13.85 -3.35
CA ILE A 107 8.08 15.16 -3.25
C ILE A 107 9.57 15.02 -3.58
N ILE A 108 10.24 14.01 -3.03
CA ILE A 108 11.64 13.72 -3.33
C ILE A 108 11.80 13.42 -4.83
N VAL A 109 10.87 12.67 -5.43
CA VAL A 109 10.89 12.40 -6.87
C VAL A 109 10.84 13.70 -7.68
N VAL A 110 9.93 14.63 -7.36
CA VAL A 110 9.87 15.94 -8.03
C VAL A 110 11.19 16.71 -7.85
N ALA A 111 11.78 16.70 -6.66
CA ALA A 111 13.06 17.34 -6.42
C ALA A 111 14.20 16.74 -7.27
N ILE A 112 14.23 15.41 -7.42
CA ILE A 112 15.18 14.71 -8.29
C ILE A 112 14.94 15.11 -9.75
N GLN A 113 13.69 15.19 -10.21
CA GLN A 113 13.38 15.59 -11.59
C GLN A 113 13.78 17.03 -11.91
N LEU A 114 13.64 17.95 -10.95
CA LEU A 114 14.09 19.33 -11.10
C LEU A 114 15.61 19.41 -11.25
N HIS A 115 16.36 18.50 -10.63
CA HIS A 115 17.82 18.45 -10.70
C HIS A 115 18.34 17.62 -11.89
N ASN A 116 17.64 16.54 -12.25
CA ASN A 116 18.00 15.62 -13.32
C ASN A 116 16.75 15.07 -14.03
N PRO A 117 16.17 15.83 -14.98
CA PRO A 117 14.94 15.44 -15.65
C PRO A 117 15.11 14.26 -16.60
N CYS A 118 16.34 13.96 -17.03
CA CYS A 118 16.69 12.83 -17.88
C CYS A 118 16.90 11.51 -17.11
N ALA A 119 16.78 11.50 -15.78
CA ALA A 119 16.91 10.27 -15.00
C ALA A 119 15.72 9.31 -15.26
N LEU A 120 16.03 8.02 -15.42
CA LEU A 120 14.99 6.97 -15.43
C LEU A 120 14.41 6.80 -14.01
N PRO A 121 13.12 6.44 -13.85
CA PRO A 121 12.11 6.11 -14.86
C PRO A 121 11.15 7.28 -15.14
N PHE A 122 11.62 8.53 -15.13
CA PHE A 122 10.75 9.70 -15.20
C PHE A 122 10.28 10.00 -16.62
N LEU A 123 9.11 10.65 -16.79
CA LEU A 123 8.60 11.03 -18.11
C LEU A 123 9.57 11.95 -18.87
N GLY A 124 10.37 12.75 -18.15
CA GLY A 124 11.47 13.52 -18.72
C GLY A 124 12.41 12.70 -19.60
N SER A 125 12.84 11.54 -19.11
CA SER A 125 13.72 10.61 -19.84
C SER A 125 13.08 9.95 -21.07
N LEU A 126 11.75 9.85 -21.10
CA LEU A 126 10.99 9.27 -22.21
C LEU A 126 10.52 10.31 -23.24
N SER A 127 10.68 11.59 -22.92
CA SER A 127 10.22 12.70 -23.75
C SER A 127 11.22 13.03 -24.86
N PRO A 128 10.79 13.68 -25.95
CA PRO A 128 11.71 14.15 -27.00
C PRO A 128 12.66 15.26 -26.52
N TYR A 129 12.45 15.77 -25.30
CA TYR A 129 13.27 16.82 -24.69
C TYR A 129 14.53 16.28 -24.02
N CYS A 130 14.69 14.96 -23.91
CA CYS A 130 15.92 14.33 -23.46
C CYS A 130 16.61 13.64 -24.65
N VAL A 131 17.71 14.23 -25.15
CA VAL A 131 18.48 13.68 -26.28
C VAL A 131 19.91 13.44 -25.82
N ASN A 132 20.39 12.20 -25.92
CA ASN A 132 21.72 11.81 -25.45
C ASN A 132 21.98 12.18 -23.97
N SER A 133 20.97 12.03 -23.11
CA SER A 133 21.00 12.44 -21.69
C SER A 133 21.17 13.95 -21.45
N ALA A 134 21.09 14.78 -22.50
CA ALA A 134 21.05 16.22 -22.37
C ALA A 134 19.59 16.72 -22.38
N TRP A 135 19.26 17.57 -21.41
CA TRP A 135 17.93 18.15 -21.28
C TRP A 135 17.78 19.42 -22.11
N ILE A 136 16.81 19.40 -23.03
CA ILE A 136 16.40 20.55 -23.84
C ILE A 136 15.14 21.12 -23.18
N PRO A 137 15.15 22.36 -22.66
CA PRO A 137 14.04 22.86 -21.86
C PRO A 137 12.75 22.97 -22.70
N PRO A 138 11.69 22.22 -22.35
CA PRO A 138 10.40 22.33 -23.04
C PRO A 138 9.69 23.65 -22.70
N PRO A 139 8.62 24.01 -23.43
CA PRO A 139 7.72 25.08 -23.01
C PRO A 139 7.28 24.88 -21.55
N ARG A 140 7.22 25.96 -20.77
CA ARG A 140 6.93 25.91 -19.31
C ARG A 140 5.70 25.07 -18.97
N LEU A 141 4.65 25.17 -19.77
CA LEU A 141 3.41 24.40 -19.58
C LEU A 141 3.65 22.89 -19.71
N VAL A 142 4.43 22.45 -20.71
CA VAL A 142 4.78 21.05 -20.90
C VAL A 142 5.62 20.54 -19.72
N HIS A 143 6.58 21.33 -19.26
CA HIS A 143 7.38 20.99 -18.08
C HIS A 143 6.51 20.78 -16.84
N VAL A 144 5.60 21.72 -16.55
CA VAL A 144 4.70 21.64 -15.39
C VAL A 144 3.78 20.43 -15.48
N VAL A 145 3.23 20.14 -16.66
CA VAL A 145 2.37 18.97 -16.88
C VAL A 145 3.14 17.66 -16.68
N MET A 146 4.39 17.57 -17.15
CA MET A 146 5.23 16.40 -16.94
C MET A 146 5.50 16.16 -15.45
N LEU A 147 5.93 17.19 -14.70
CA LEU A 147 6.18 17.09 -13.26
C LEU A 147 4.93 16.69 -12.48
N LEU A 148 3.77 17.28 -12.81
CA LEU A 148 2.50 16.93 -12.17
C LEU A 148 2.07 15.50 -12.46
N THR A 149 2.28 15.03 -13.70
CA THR A 149 1.93 13.66 -14.10
C THR A 149 2.83 12.65 -13.39
N ASP A 150 4.14 12.90 -13.32
CA ASP A 150 5.06 12.05 -12.58
C ASP A 150 4.73 12.03 -11.08
N PHE A 151 4.51 13.20 -10.46
CA PHE A 151 4.07 13.28 -9.07
C PHE A 151 2.81 12.45 -8.83
N TRP A 152 1.80 12.59 -9.71
CA TRP A 152 0.56 11.85 -9.65
C TRP A 152 0.78 10.33 -9.76
N MET A 153 1.57 9.87 -10.74
CA MET A 153 1.89 8.45 -10.91
C MET A 153 2.61 7.85 -9.70
N TRP A 154 3.59 8.57 -9.13
CA TRP A 154 4.30 8.13 -7.94
C TRP A 154 3.40 8.11 -6.71
N LEU A 155 2.51 9.10 -6.56
CA LEU A 155 1.52 9.10 -5.50
C LEU A 155 0.61 7.86 -5.59
N HIS A 156 0.15 7.51 -6.80
CA HIS A 156 -0.60 6.29 -7.06
C HIS A 156 0.18 5.03 -6.69
N PHE A 157 1.41 4.90 -7.19
CA PHE A 157 2.25 3.73 -6.97
C PHE A 157 2.51 3.49 -5.48
N VAL A 158 2.82 4.57 -4.76
CA VAL A 158 3.12 4.50 -3.33
C VAL A 158 1.86 4.20 -2.52
N TYR A 159 0.72 4.87 -2.75
CA TYR A 159 -0.52 4.62 -2.00
C TYR A 159 -1.16 3.28 -2.31
N ASP A 160 -1.14 2.84 -3.56
CA ASP A 160 -1.70 1.55 -3.93
C ASP A 160 -0.80 0.40 -3.44
N GLY A 161 0.51 0.48 -3.69
CA GLY A 161 1.46 -0.53 -3.23
C GLY A 161 1.52 -0.66 -1.71
N SER A 162 1.51 0.46 -0.99
CA SER A 162 1.50 0.48 0.47
C SER A 162 0.26 -0.18 1.06
N PHE A 163 -0.91 -0.06 0.40
CA PHE A 163 -2.13 -0.68 0.91
C PHE A 163 -1.96 -2.19 1.06
N TYR A 164 -1.45 -2.86 0.02
CA TYR A 164 -1.26 -4.31 0.05
C TYR A 164 -0.16 -4.74 1.01
N ILE A 165 1.00 -4.08 0.96
CA ILE A 165 2.14 -4.45 1.81
C ILE A 165 1.80 -4.24 3.29
N PHE A 166 1.11 -3.16 3.64
CA PHE A 166 0.88 -2.86 5.05
C PHE A 166 -0.36 -3.56 5.58
N TYR A 167 -1.49 -3.49 4.88
CA TYR A 167 -2.73 -4.04 5.42
C TYR A 167 -2.86 -5.54 5.19
N ALA A 168 -2.36 -6.09 4.08
CA ALA A 168 -2.42 -7.54 3.88
C ALA A 168 -1.25 -8.24 4.58
N PHE A 169 -0.01 -7.78 4.37
CA PHE A 169 1.16 -8.51 4.88
C PHE A 169 1.48 -8.23 6.34
N MET A 170 1.58 -6.97 6.78
CA MET A 170 1.92 -6.69 8.19
C MET A 170 0.83 -7.16 9.15
N THR A 171 -0.44 -6.97 8.80
CA THR A 171 -1.56 -7.53 9.57
C THR A 171 -1.43 -9.05 9.71
N SER A 172 -1.13 -9.76 8.62
CA SER A 172 -0.99 -11.22 8.65
C SER A 172 0.18 -11.67 9.52
N ILE A 173 1.32 -10.96 9.47
CA ILE A 173 2.46 -11.22 10.35
C ILE A 173 2.06 -11.07 11.81
N VAL A 174 1.41 -9.96 12.18
CA VAL A 174 1.07 -9.70 13.58
C VAL A 174 0.07 -10.72 14.10
N ILE A 175 -0.94 -11.08 13.31
CA ILE A 175 -1.86 -12.17 13.67
C ILE A 175 -1.10 -13.48 13.88
N MET A 176 -0.10 -13.78 13.04
CA MET A 176 0.72 -14.98 13.17
C MET A 176 1.66 -14.93 14.39
N LEU A 177 2.24 -13.77 14.71
CA LEU A 177 3.08 -13.62 15.91
C LEU A 177 2.26 -13.74 17.19
N ASP A 178 1.08 -13.10 17.25
CA ASP A 178 0.14 -13.27 18.35
C ASP A 178 -0.31 -14.73 18.50
N TYR A 179 -0.49 -15.43 17.38
CA TYR A 179 -0.77 -16.87 17.35
C TYR A 179 0.38 -17.65 18.01
N LEU A 180 1.64 -17.39 17.66
CA LEU A 180 2.78 -18.10 18.23
C LEU A 180 2.96 -17.82 19.73
N GLU A 181 2.86 -16.56 20.17
CA GLU A 181 2.99 -16.18 21.59
C GLU A 181 1.96 -16.90 22.48
N HIS A 182 0.77 -17.17 21.96
CA HIS A 182 -0.27 -17.89 22.69
C HIS A 182 0.09 -19.35 22.99
N PHE A 183 0.88 -20.02 22.15
CA PHE A 183 1.27 -21.43 22.34
C PHE A 183 2.58 -21.63 23.08
N GLU A 184 3.38 -20.58 23.24
CA GLU A 184 4.64 -20.67 24.01
C GLU A 184 4.39 -20.67 25.53
N LYS A 185 3.19 -20.32 25.98
CA LYS A 185 2.76 -20.33 27.39
C LYS A 185 1.99 -21.60 27.73
#